data_AF-X1HW87-F1
#
_entry.id   AF-X1HW87-F1
#
_cell.length_a   1.000
_cell.length_b   1.000
_cell.length_c   1.000
_cell.angle_alpha   90.00
_cell.angle_beta   90.00
_cell.angle_gamma   90.00
#
_symmetry.space_group_name_H-M   'P 1'
#
loop_
_entity.id
_entity.type
_entity.pdbx_description
1 polymer ?
#
loop_
_entity_poly.entity_id
_entity_poly.type
_entity_poly.pdbx_seq_one_letter_code
_entity_poly.pdbx_strand_id
1 'polypeptide(L)'
;MSEGEKDAAQQEVSFVLPPLEEKKEVIRRGMTLTDILKPYNLSTAEIHALIKDVKPVYDLAKIRAGQELRIFSSPQGDLFSLEYDINEENYLHIQKKEG
;
A
#
# COMPACT_ATOMS: atom_id res chain seq x y z
N MET A 1 41.90 -9.34 19.70
CA MET A 1 41.07 -8.12 19.61
C MET A 1 40.24 -8.32 18.34
N SER A 2 39.12 -9.04 18.29
CA SER A 2 37.89 -8.95 19.13
C SER A 2 37.43 -7.49 19.17
N GLU A 3 36.26 -7.05 18.70
CA GLU A 3 34.91 -7.64 18.52
C GLU A 3 34.29 -7.08 17.20
N GLY A 4 33.32 -7.65 16.47
CA GLY A 4 32.20 -8.50 16.87
C GLY A 4 30.96 -7.64 17.20
N GLU A 5 30.03 -7.47 16.24
CA GLU A 5 28.54 -7.28 16.39
C GLU A 5 27.99 -6.88 14.99
N LYS A 6 27.37 -7.78 14.20
CA LYS A 6 25.90 -8.05 14.10
C LYS A 6 25.12 -6.87 13.51
N ASP A 7 24.24 -6.95 12.52
CA ASP A 7 23.21 -7.95 12.17
C ASP A 7 22.81 -7.65 10.70
N ALA A 8 22.86 -8.63 9.81
CA ALA A 8 21.69 -9.31 9.25
C ALA A 8 20.75 -8.43 8.39
N ALA A 9 20.62 -8.84 7.12
CA ALA A 9 19.46 -8.69 6.24
C ALA A 9 18.87 -7.27 6.12
N GLN A 10 18.92 -6.69 4.93
CA GLN A 10 17.94 -7.09 3.93
C GLN A 10 18.50 -6.94 2.52
N GLN A 11 18.32 -8.00 1.72
CA GLN A 11 18.53 -7.98 0.29
C GLN A 11 17.75 -6.81 -0.31
N GLU A 12 18.46 -5.80 -0.80
CA GLU A 12 17.92 -4.81 -1.73
C GLU A 12 17.64 -5.52 -3.05
N VAL A 13 16.50 -6.21 -3.09
CA VAL A 13 15.99 -6.77 -4.33
C VAL A 13 15.73 -5.57 -5.22
N SER A 14 16.55 -5.42 -6.26
CA SER A 14 16.34 -4.46 -7.32
C SER A 14 15.11 -4.91 -8.12
N PHE A 15 13.92 -4.73 -7.53
CA PHE A 15 12.70 -4.79 -8.30
C PHE A 15 12.76 -3.58 -9.22
N VAL A 16 13.16 -3.81 -10.47
CA VAL A 16 12.92 -2.88 -11.56
C VAL A 16 11.40 -2.91 -11.79
N LEU A 17 10.66 -2.31 -10.86
CA LEU A 17 9.25 -2.04 -11.04
C LEU A 17 9.16 -1.13 -12.27
N PRO A 18 8.11 -1.26 -13.10
CA PRO A 18 7.80 -0.22 -14.07
C PRO A 18 7.85 1.16 -13.38
N PRO A 19 8.07 2.27 -14.10
CA PRO A 19 8.09 3.60 -13.49
C PRO A 19 6.71 3.93 -12.92
N LEU A 20 6.43 3.39 -11.73
CA LEU A 20 5.25 3.64 -10.94
C LEU A 20 5.56 4.87 -10.11
N GLU A 21 4.61 5.78 -10.07
CA GLU A 21 4.66 6.91 -9.17
C GLU A 21 4.31 6.41 -7.77
N GLU A 22 5.32 6.38 -6.89
CA GLU A 22 5.10 6.15 -5.47
C GLU A 22 4.60 7.44 -4.82
N LYS A 23 3.41 7.38 -4.25
CA LYS A 23 2.82 8.46 -3.47
C LYS A 23 2.57 7.98 -2.04
N LYS A 24 3.29 8.59 -1.09
CA LYS A 24 3.07 8.39 0.34
C LYS A 24 1.99 9.33 0.84
N GLU A 25 0.97 8.77 1.46
CA GLU A 25 -0.17 9.49 1.99
C GLU A 25 -0.41 9.10 3.45
N VAL A 26 -0.46 10.10 4.33
CA VAL A 26 -0.78 9.88 5.74
C VAL A 26 -2.28 9.87 5.90
N ILE A 27 -2.82 8.77 6.42
CA ILE A 27 -4.26 8.61 6.62
C ILE A 27 -4.73 9.61 7.69
N ARG A 28 -5.62 10.53 7.33
CA ARG A 28 -6.20 11.50 8.28
C ARG A 28 -7.39 10.88 9.04
N ARG A 29 -7.74 11.48 10.18
CA ARG A 29 -8.93 11.03 10.96
C ARG A 29 -10.19 11.16 10.11
N GLY A 30 -10.89 10.04 9.95
CA GLY A 30 -12.13 9.96 9.16
C GLY A 30 -11.92 9.73 7.66
N MET A 31 -10.68 9.64 7.17
CA MET A 31 -10.44 9.19 5.79
C MET A 31 -10.68 7.69 5.68
N THR A 32 -11.39 7.29 4.63
CA THR A 32 -11.53 5.89 4.24
C THR A 32 -10.56 5.58 3.10
N LEU A 33 -10.26 4.28 2.88
CA LEU A 33 -9.46 3.89 1.71
C LEU A 33 -10.13 4.33 0.40
N THR A 34 -11.47 4.34 0.37
CA THR A 34 -12.25 4.86 -0.76
C THR A 34 -11.93 6.31 -1.07
N ASP A 35 -11.82 7.17 -0.04
CA ASP A 35 -11.50 8.59 -0.23
C ASP A 35 -10.07 8.77 -0.75
N ILE A 36 -9.15 7.95 -0.26
CA ILE A 36 -7.74 7.99 -0.66
C ILE A 36 -7.55 7.45 -2.08
N LEU A 37 -8.32 6.45 -2.48
CA LEU A 37 -8.23 5.83 -3.80
C LEU A 37 -9.01 6.57 -4.89
N LYS A 38 -9.95 7.46 -4.51
CA LYS A 38 -10.74 8.28 -5.42
C LYS A 38 -9.95 9.11 -6.46
N PRO A 39 -8.76 9.66 -6.15
CA PRO A 39 -7.94 10.40 -7.12
C PRO A 39 -7.20 9.52 -8.12
N TYR A 40 -7.05 8.23 -7.82
CA TYR A 40 -6.50 7.24 -8.74
C TYR A 40 -7.64 6.79 -9.64
N ASN A 41 -7.38 6.53 -10.91
CA ASN A 41 -8.36 6.34 -12.00
C ASN A 41 -9.33 5.15 -11.86
N LEU A 42 -9.60 4.71 -10.63
CA LEU A 42 -10.52 3.66 -10.27
C LEU A 42 -11.96 4.18 -10.24
N SER A 43 -12.84 3.42 -10.86
CA SER A 43 -14.27 3.61 -10.70
C SER A 43 -14.72 3.22 -9.28
N THR A 44 -15.84 3.81 -8.81
CA THR A 44 -16.45 3.43 -7.53
C THR A 44 -16.71 1.93 -7.43
N ALA A 45 -17.07 1.28 -8.54
CA ALA A 45 -17.29 -0.16 -8.61
C ALA A 45 -15.99 -0.96 -8.38
N GLU A 46 -14.87 -0.55 -8.98
CA GLU A 46 -13.56 -1.17 -8.74
C GLU A 46 -13.10 -1.00 -7.31
N ILE A 47 -13.29 0.18 -6.71
CA ILE A 47 -12.95 0.41 -5.30
C ILE A 47 -13.78 -0.51 -4.39
N HIS A 48 -15.08 -0.64 -4.65
CA HIS A 48 -15.93 -1.57 -3.88
C HIS A 48 -15.54 -3.03 -4.07
N ALA A 49 -15.18 -3.43 -5.29
CA ALA A 49 -14.68 -4.78 -5.57
C ALA A 49 -13.38 -5.05 -4.82
N LEU A 50 -12.42 -4.12 -4.89
CA LEU A 50 -11.16 -4.19 -4.14
C LEU A 50 -11.41 -4.32 -2.63
N ILE A 51 -12.28 -3.49 -2.07
CA ILE A 51 -12.61 -3.56 -0.64
C ILE A 51 -13.20 -4.92 -0.28
N LYS A 52 -14.07 -5.47 -1.13
CA LYS A 52 -14.69 -6.78 -0.92
C LYS A 52 -13.66 -7.91 -1.00
N ASP A 53 -12.72 -7.82 -1.93
CA ASP A 53 -11.66 -8.82 -2.14
C ASP A 53 -10.60 -8.80 -1.04
N VAL A 54 -10.31 -7.61 -0.50
CA VAL A 54 -9.35 -7.43 0.61
C VAL A 54 -9.97 -7.80 1.95
N LYS A 55 -11.29 -7.60 2.14
CA LYS A 55 -12.02 -7.90 3.39
C LYS A 55 -11.66 -9.23 4.08
N PRO A 56 -11.50 -10.38 3.39
CA PRO A 56 -11.08 -11.63 4.05
C PRO A 56 -9.65 -11.59 4.60
N VAL A 57 -8.76 -10.77 4.05
CA VAL A 57 -7.37 -10.60 4.52
C VAL A 57 -7.28 -9.52 5.59
N TYR A 58 -7.81 -8.33 5.30
CA TYR A 58 -7.83 -7.21 6.22
C TYR A 58 -9.09 -6.38 6.01
N ASP A 59 -9.73 -5.98 7.10
CA ASP A 59 -10.86 -5.07 7.03
C ASP A 59 -10.35 -3.64 6.85
N LEU A 60 -10.43 -3.13 5.62
CA LEU A 60 -10.00 -1.76 5.29
C LEU A 60 -10.80 -0.68 6.02
N ALA A 61 -11.95 -1.01 6.64
CA ALA A 61 -12.62 -0.09 7.55
C ALA A 61 -11.86 0.10 8.89
N LYS A 62 -10.87 -0.76 9.17
CA LYS A 62 -10.00 -0.69 10.37
C LYS A 62 -8.72 0.09 10.15
N ILE A 63 -8.54 0.73 8.99
CA ILE A 63 -7.39 1.64 8.80
C ILE A 63 -7.42 2.73 9.87
N ARG A 64 -6.25 2.98 10.46
CA ARG A 64 -6.08 3.96 11.54
C ARG A 64 -5.48 5.23 10.99
N ALA A 65 -5.99 6.35 11.47
CA ALA A 65 -5.41 7.65 11.21
C ALA A 65 -4.02 7.76 11.82
N GLY A 66 -3.12 8.46 11.13
CA GLY A 66 -1.71 8.60 11.51
C GLY A 66 -0.82 7.46 11.01
N GLN A 67 -1.37 6.46 10.31
CA GLN A 67 -0.58 5.46 9.59
C GLN A 67 -0.25 5.95 8.19
N GLU A 68 0.88 5.49 7.66
CA GLU A 68 1.32 5.79 6.31
C GLU A 68 0.76 4.76 5.32
N LEU A 69 0.29 5.26 4.18
CA LEU A 69 -0.15 4.47 3.06
C LEU A 69 0.72 4.83 1.86
N ARG A 70 1.35 3.83 1.25
CA ARG A 70 2.14 4.01 0.03
C ARG A 70 1.31 3.52 -1.13
N ILE A 71 1.14 4.36 -2.13
CA ILE A 71 0.32 4.05 -3.29
C ILE A 71 1.22 4.10 -4.50
N PHE A 72 1.21 3.03 -5.27
CA PHE A 72 1.94 2.91 -6.51
C PHE A 72 0.93 2.96 -7.65
N SER A 73 1.01 4.03 -8.42
CA SER A 73 0.16 4.22 -9.60
C SER A 73 0.99 4.30 -10.87
N SER A 74 0.38 3.99 -12.00
CA SER A 74 0.97 4.26 -13.30
C SER A 74 1.10 5.77 -13.55
N PRO A 75 1.96 6.21 -14.47
CA PRO A 75 2.01 7.61 -14.91
C PRO A 75 0.68 8.09 -15.54
N GLN A 76 -0.22 7.17 -15.91
CA GLN A 76 -1.57 7.49 -16.37
C GLN A 76 -2.56 7.74 -15.21
N GLY A 77 -2.16 7.49 -13.97
CA GLY A 77 -2.98 7.63 -12.76
C GLY A 77 -3.73 6.35 -12.35
N ASP A 78 -3.48 5.22 -13.02
CA ASP A 78 -4.13 3.95 -12.69
C ASP A 78 -3.47 3.32 -11.46
N LEU A 79 -4.27 2.89 -10.48
CA LEU A 79 -3.74 2.19 -9.32
C LEU A 79 -3.12 0.85 -9.74
N PHE A 80 -1.85 0.65 -9.41
CA PHE A 80 -1.15 -0.61 -9.63
C PHE A 80 -1.05 -1.43 -8.34
N SER A 81 -0.57 -0.82 -7.26
CA SER A 81 -0.52 -1.46 -5.95
C SER A 81 -0.60 -0.44 -4.82
N LEU A 82 -0.91 -0.91 -3.62
CA LEU A 82 -0.87 -0.11 -2.41
C LEU A 82 -0.32 -0.92 -1.25
N GLU A 83 0.37 -0.23 -0.35
CA GLU A 83 0.96 -0.77 0.86
C GLU A 83 0.50 0.04 2.04
N TYR A 84 -0.08 -0.64 3.02
CA TYR A 84 -0.55 -0.03 4.25
C TYR A 84 0.24 -0.59 5.42
N ASP A 85 1.01 0.27 6.09
CA ASP A 85 1.70 -0.10 7.32
C ASP A 85 0.64 -0.17 8.44
N ILE A 86 0.37 -1.39 8.96
CA ILE A 86 -0.61 -1.61 10.04
C ILE A 86 0.05 -1.35 11.40
N ASN A 87 1.30 -1.81 11.54
CA ASN A 87 2.18 -1.59 12.69
C ASN A 87 3.65 -1.83 12.25
N GLU A 88 4.59 -1.77 13.20
CA GLU A 88 6.03 -1.93 12.94
C GLU A 88 6.44 -3.30 12.37
N GLU A 89 5.61 -4.33 12.56
CA GLU A 89 5.90 -5.72 12.16
C GLU A 89 4.99 -6.21 11.03
N ASN A 90 3.92 -5.48 10.71
CA ASN A 90 2.86 -5.93 9.81
C ASN A 90 2.48 -4.82 8.84
N TYR A 91 2.51 -5.16 7.56
CA TYR A 91 2.00 -4.32 6.49
C TYR A 91 1.06 -5.13 5.59
N LEU A 92 0.13 -4.43 4.97
CA LEU A 92 -0.81 -4.98 4.00
C LEU A 92 -0.38 -4.52 2.61
N HIS A 93 0.08 -5.46 1.79
CA HIS A 93 0.38 -5.21 0.39
C HIS A 93 -0.78 -5.71 -0.48
N ILE A 94 -1.35 -4.83 -1.29
CA ILE A 94 -2.43 -5.13 -2.22
C ILE A 94 -1.97 -4.76 -3.61
N GLN A 95 -1.88 -5.75 -4.48
CA GLN A 95 -1.53 -5.56 -5.88
C GLN A 95 -2.76 -5.79 -6.76
N LYS A 96 -3.09 -4.84 -7.61
CA LYS A 96 -4.08 -5.04 -8.67
C LYS A 96 -3.44 -5.99 -9.68
N LYS A 97 -4.01 -7.18 -9.87
CA LYS A 97 -3.64 -8.01 -11.03
C LYS A 97 -4.21 -7.38 -12.28
N GLU A 98 -3.35 -7.03 -13.23
CA GLU A 98 -3.79 -6.83 -14.61
C GLU A 98 -4.37 -8.17 -15.10
N GLY A 99 -5.63 -8.13 -15.54
CA GLY A 99 -6.35 -9.27 -16.11
C GLY A 99 -6.49 -9.10 -17.61
#